data_AF-A0A936X4L6-F1
#
_entry.id   AF-A0A936X4L6-F1
#
_cell.length_a   1.000
_cell.length_b   1.000
_cell.length_c   1.000
_cell.angle_alpha   90.00
_cell.angle_beta   90.00
_cell.angle_gamma   90.00
#
_symmetry.space_group_name_H-M   'P 1'
#
loop_
_entity.id
_entity.type
_entity.pdbx_description
1 polymer ?
#
loop_
_entity_poly.entity_id
_entity_poly.type
_entity_poly.pdbx_seq_one_letter_code
_entity_poly.pdbx_strand_id
1 'polypeptide(L)'
;MSSYRGHYRVEHGGGIDGFITSTGFFPADSIGIFVVSSQSGPTTAIRNFIADRMLGLSYRNWSKQQLDAIAKEKLAATTVHNNPDSSNRKPNTKPSHDIKDYAGIFENPGYGQAKLFIEHDTLWLDYNEAGQRTKSYLQHYHYDVFRIRSTEEVEEATESQKIKFNIDNKGDIISFETAMEAGVKDIVFSKLPPSIKVTKESLEKYVGEYQLPGAIAKVYIRGENTLMVLVPGQPDYELVPTKLHEFDFKILKGFSVKFDVNDKNESTQLSFIQPNGTFKAKRKL
;
A
#
# COMPACT_ATOMS: atom_id res chain seq x y z
N MET A 1 5.27 23.13 25.97
CA MET A 1 5.22 24.51 26.49
C MET A 1 6.61 25.11 26.39
N SER A 2 6.76 26.29 25.81
CA SER A 2 8.07 26.89 25.56
C SER A 2 8.10 28.37 25.92
N SER A 3 9.23 28.84 26.43
CA SER A 3 9.51 30.28 26.55
C SER A 3 9.96 30.80 25.19
N TYR A 4 9.38 31.90 24.73
CA TYR A 4 9.80 32.63 23.55
C TYR A 4 10.46 33.93 23.97
N ARG A 5 11.79 33.95 23.94
CA ARG A 5 12.60 35.14 24.27
C ARG A 5 12.22 35.79 25.61
N GLY A 6 11.87 34.97 26.62
CA GLY A 6 11.45 35.44 27.94
C GLY A 6 9.94 35.55 28.13
N HIS A 7 9.14 35.43 27.07
CA HIS A 7 7.68 35.48 27.12
C HIS A 7 7.08 34.07 27.12
N TYR A 8 5.97 33.90 27.84
CA TYR A 8 5.26 32.64 27.88
C TYR A 8 4.51 32.42 26.56
N ARG A 9 4.80 31.32 25.85
CA ARG A 9 4.20 31.02 24.54
C ARG A 9 3.57 29.64 24.50
N VAL A 10 2.36 29.59 23.96
CA VAL A 10 1.70 28.36 23.50
C VAL A 10 1.59 28.44 21.99
N GLU A 11 2.01 27.39 21.29
CA GLU A 11 2.04 27.38 19.83
C GLU A 11 1.67 26.03 19.26
N HIS A 12 1.17 26.05 18.03
CA HIS A 12 0.92 24.86 17.23
C HIS A 12 1.05 25.22 15.75
N GLY A 13 1.58 24.31 14.95
CA GLY A 13 1.55 24.38 13.48
C GLY A 13 0.55 23.37 12.92
N GLY A 14 0.01 23.59 11.74
CA GLY A 14 -0.90 22.64 11.12
C GLY A 14 -0.73 22.64 9.61
N GLY A 15 -0.92 21.50 8.97
CA GLY A 15 -0.85 21.39 7.52
C GLY A 15 -1.88 20.38 7.00
N ILE A 16 -2.63 20.77 5.98
CA ILE A 16 -3.50 19.87 5.21
C ILE A 16 -3.59 20.39 3.77
N ASP A 17 -3.47 19.51 2.77
CA ASP A 17 -3.78 19.76 1.35
C ASP A 17 -3.26 21.11 0.80
N GLY A 18 -1.97 21.41 0.98
CA GLY A 18 -1.35 22.64 0.47
C GLY A 18 -1.55 23.90 1.31
N PHE A 19 -2.30 23.81 2.42
CA PHE A 19 -2.43 24.86 3.41
C PHE A 19 -1.54 24.60 4.61
N ILE A 20 -0.76 25.60 4.99
CA ILE A 20 0.06 25.59 6.21
C ILE A 20 -0.41 26.69 7.14
N THR A 21 -0.55 26.35 8.42
CA THR A 21 -0.94 27.25 9.50
C THR A 21 0.14 27.28 10.58
N SER A 22 0.30 28.44 11.22
CA SER A 22 1.15 28.61 12.40
C SER A 22 0.45 29.54 13.37
N THR A 23 0.16 29.03 14.56
CA THR A 23 -0.54 29.75 15.62
C THR A 23 0.40 29.97 16.80
N GLY A 24 0.30 31.12 17.45
CA GLY A 24 1.04 31.44 18.67
C GLY A 24 0.22 32.35 19.58
N PHE A 25 0.07 31.95 20.84
CA PHE A 25 -0.55 32.73 21.89
C PHE A 25 0.50 33.08 22.94
N PHE A 26 0.46 34.33 23.40
CA PHE A 26 1.24 34.86 24.50
C PHE A 26 0.26 35.39 25.56
N PRO A 27 -0.29 34.51 26.42
CA PRO A 27 -1.39 34.87 27.32
C PRO A 27 -1.04 35.99 28.30
N ALA A 28 0.19 35.99 28.82
CA ALA A 28 0.67 37.02 29.76
C ALA A 28 0.77 38.41 29.11
N ASP A 29 0.99 38.44 27.80
CA ASP A 29 1.14 39.66 27.01
C ASP A 29 -0.16 40.03 26.27
N SER A 30 -1.24 39.24 26.44
CA SER A 30 -2.52 39.40 25.74
C SER A 30 -2.41 39.42 24.20
N ILE A 31 -1.48 38.62 23.65
CA ILE A 31 -1.24 38.55 22.20
C ILE A 31 -1.65 37.18 21.65
N GLY A 32 -2.36 37.19 20.52
CA GLY A 32 -2.64 36.01 19.71
C GLY A 32 -2.28 36.28 18.25
N ILE A 33 -1.57 35.34 17.62
CA ILE A 33 -1.09 35.45 16.25
C ILE A 33 -1.49 34.17 15.50
N PHE A 34 -2.18 34.33 14.37
CA PHE A 34 -2.55 33.25 13.47
C PHE A 34 -2.05 33.60 12.06
N VAL A 35 -1.24 32.71 11.49
CA VAL A 35 -0.71 32.84 10.13
C VAL A 35 -1.16 31.63 9.32
N VAL A 36 -1.75 31.86 8.16
CA VAL A 36 -2.14 30.82 7.20
C VAL A 36 -1.57 31.16 5.83
N SER A 37 -1.14 30.12 5.11
CA SER A 37 -0.66 30.21 3.74
C SER A 37 -1.27 29.08 2.93
N SER A 38 -1.78 29.39 1.73
CA SER A 38 -2.26 28.42 0.72
C SER A 38 -1.14 27.93 -0.21
N GLN A 39 0.10 28.29 0.12
CA GLN A 39 1.32 27.82 -0.52
C GLN A 39 2.28 27.33 0.57
N SER A 40 3.20 26.43 0.23
CA SER A 40 4.32 26.12 1.12
C SER A 40 5.09 27.42 1.42
N GLY A 41 5.12 27.86 2.67
CA GLY A 41 5.69 29.16 3.03
C GLY A 41 6.16 29.21 4.48
N PRO A 42 7.01 30.18 4.84
CA PRO A 42 7.65 30.26 6.15
C PRO A 42 6.71 30.84 7.22
N THR A 43 5.54 30.22 7.41
CA THR A 43 4.48 30.69 8.33
C THR A 43 4.99 30.91 9.74
N THR A 44 5.90 30.05 10.21
CA THR A 44 6.54 30.16 11.53
C THR A 44 7.49 31.35 11.63
N ALA A 45 8.32 31.64 10.61
CA ALA A 45 9.18 32.82 10.63
C ALA A 45 8.35 34.12 10.61
N ILE A 46 7.26 34.15 9.83
CA ILE A 46 6.33 35.29 9.79
C ILE A 46 5.69 35.50 11.16
N ARG A 47 5.17 34.43 11.77
CA ARG A 47 4.57 34.51 13.11
C ARG A 47 5.57 35.03 14.15
N ASN A 48 6.81 34.54 14.13
CA ASN A 48 7.86 34.99 15.04
C ASN A 48 8.28 36.45 14.78
N PHE A 49 8.33 36.87 13.52
CA PHE A 49 8.58 38.27 13.17
C PHE A 49 7.48 39.19 13.71
N ILE A 50 6.21 38.81 13.57
CA ILE A 50 5.08 39.56 14.14
C ILE A 50 5.17 39.58 15.67
N ALA A 51 5.48 38.44 16.31
CA ALA A 51 5.64 38.35 17.76
C ALA A 51 6.72 39.31 18.28
N ASP A 52 7.90 39.34 17.63
CA ASP A 52 8.98 40.26 18.01
C ASP A 52 8.54 41.72 17.93
N ARG A 53 7.76 42.08 16.92
CA ARG A 53 7.23 43.44 16.74
C ARG A 53 6.19 43.81 17.79
N MET A 54 5.29 42.89 18.14
CA MET A 54 4.26 43.13 19.15
C MET A 54 4.82 43.16 20.57
N LEU A 55 5.89 42.42 20.84
CA LEU A 55 6.58 42.37 22.14
C LEU A 55 7.68 43.43 22.29
N GLY A 56 7.90 44.29 21.28
CA GLY A 56 8.94 45.33 21.32
C GLY A 56 10.37 44.78 21.37
N LEU A 57 10.60 43.58 20.86
CA LEU A 57 11.89 42.91 20.93
C LEU A 57 12.84 43.39 19.82
N SER A 58 14.15 43.23 20.08
CA SER A 58 15.16 43.55 19.08
C SER A 58 14.98 42.71 17.81
N TYR A 59 15.25 43.33 16.65
CA TYR A 59 15.14 42.68 15.35
C TYR A 59 15.97 41.40 15.28
N ARG A 60 15.34 40.36 14.71
CA ARG A 60 15.98 39.10 14.38
C ARG A 60 15.52 38.67 12.99
N ASN A 61 16.46 38.24 12.17
CA ASN A 61 16.16 37.75 10.83
C ASN A 61 15.69 36.29 10.89
N TRP A 62 14.40 36.09 11.18
CA TRP A 62 13.79 34.76 11.29
C TRP A 62 13.83 33.97 9.98
N SER A 63 13.71 34.65 8.83
CA SER A 63 13.82 34.00 7.52
C SER A 63 15.20 33.38 7.32
N LYS A 64 16.27 34.13 7.63
CA LYS A 64 17.65 33.59 7.55
C LYS A 64 17.86 32.44 8.53
N GLN A 65 17.40 32.55 9.77
CA GLN A 65 17.53 31.45 10.73
C GLN A 65 16.82 30.17 10.27
N GLN A 66 15.63 30.30 9.66
CA GLN A 66 14.92 29.15 9.13
C GLN A 66 15.67 28.54 7.94
N LEU A 67 16.19 29.36 7.02
CA LEU A 67 16.99 28.89 5.88
C LEU A 67 18.30 28.22 6.33
N ASP A 68 19.01 28.82 7.29
CA ASP A 68 20.25 28.26 7.84
C ASP A 68 19.99 26.93 8.56
N ALA A 69 18.86 26.80 9.27
CA ALA A 69 18.45 25.55 9.90
C ALA A 69 18.15 24.46 8.86
N ILE A 70 17.39 24.78 7.81
CA ILE A 70 17.10 23.86 6.70
C ILE A 70 18.41 23.44 6.00
N ALA A 71 19.31 24.39 5.73
CA ALA A 71 20.60 24.12 5.11
C ALA A 71 21.47 23.24 6.00
N LYS A 72 21.49 23.49 7.31
CA LYS A 72 22.22 22.68 8.29
C LYS A 72 21.64 21.27 8.41
N GLU A 73 20.32 21.13 8.39
CA GLU A 73 19.63 19.83 8.41
C GLU A 73 19.95 19.04 7.13
N LYS A 74 19.91 19.69 5.96
CA LYS A 74 20.32 19.10 4.69
C LYS A 74 21.80 18.67 4.70
N LEU A 75 22.69 19.54 5.20
CA LEU A 75 24.12 19.24 5.33
C LEU A 75 24.39 18.11 6.34
N ALA A 76 23.67 18.07 7.47
CA ALA A 76 23.77 16.99 8.46
C ALA A 76 23.28 15.66 7.87
N ALA A 77 22.20 15.67 7.09
CA ALA A 77 21.75 14.51 6.32
C ALA A 77 22.78 14.06 5.27
N THR A 78 23.65 14.96 4.80
CA THR A 78 24.73 14.63 3.85
C THR A 78 26.03 14.18 4.54
N THR A 79 26.33 14.70 5.74
CA THR A 79 27.60 14.46 6.47
C THR A 79 27.58 13.28 7.43
N VAL A 80 26.41 12.71 7.75
CA VAL A 80 26.33 11.37 8.36
C VAL A 80 26.58 10.32 7.27
N HIS A 81 27.84 10.21 6.86
CA HIS A 81 28.37 9.13 6.03
C HIS A 81 28.58 7.84 6.87
N ASN A 82 27.53 7.42 7.56
CA ASN A 82 27.31 6.01 7.86
C ASN A 82 25.97 5.71 7.23
N ASN A 83 25.95 5.46 5.92
CA ASN A 83 24.72 5.11 5.20
C ASN A 83 24.17 3.82 5.82
N PRO A 84 23.16 3.89 6.72
CA PRO A 84 22.65 2.68 7.38
C PRO A 84 21.98 1.77 6.35
N ASP A 85 21.59 2.33 5.20
CA ASP A 85 21.01 1.65 4.07
C ASP A 85 22.02 0.84 3.25
N SER A 86 23.33 1.13 3.34
CA SER A 86 24.36 0.26 2.75
C SER A 86 24.87 -0.78 3.74
N SER A 87 24.96 -0.46 5.03
CA SER A 87 25.45 -1.38 6.07
C SER A 87 24.47 -2.50 6.41
N ASN A 88 23.16 -2.24 6.33
CA ASN A 88 22.12 -3.24 6.62
C ASN A 88 21.74 -4.08 5.40
N ARG A 89 22.18 -3.68 4.20
CA ARG A 89 21.86 -4.40 2.97
C ARG A 89 22.53 -5.77 2.98
N LYS A 90 21.80 -6.77 2.49
CA LYS A 90 22.38 -8.08 2.17
C LYS A 90 22.60 -8.14 0.65
N PRO A 91 23.85 -7.97 0.17
CA PRO A 91 24.13 -7.96 -1.26
C PRO A 91 23.86 -9.35 -1.88
N ASN A 92 23.72 -9.38 -3.20
CA ASN A 92 23.56 -10.61 -3.99
C ASN A 92 22.35 -11.50 -3.63
N THR A 93 21.35 -10.90 -3.00
CA THR A 93 20.04 -11.54 -2.79
C THR A 93 19.15 -11.30 -4.01
N LYS A 94 18.05 -12.05 -4.08
CA LYS A 94 17.03 -11.94 -5.12
C LYS A 94 15.65 -11.92 -4.46
N PRO A 95 14.63 -11.33 -5.10
CA PRO A 95 13.24 -11.55 -4.73
C PRO A 95 12.92 -13.05 -4.72
N SER A 96 12.05 -13.48 -3.82
CA SER A 96 11.60 -14.89 -3.75
C SER A 96 10.67 -15.27 -4.90
N HIS A 97 10.03 -14.29 -5.55
CA HIS A 97 9.09 -14.46 -6.64
C HIS A 97 9.51 -13.67 -7.89
N ASP A 98 8.86 -13.94 -9.01
CA ASP A 98 8.97 -13.06 -10.17
C ASP A 98 8.39 -11.69 -9.83
N ILE A 99 8.96 -10.61 -10.38
CA ILE A 99 8.56 -9.24 -10.05
C ILE A 99 7.05 -8.98 -10.26
N LYS A 100 6.46 -9.71 -11.22
CA LYS A 100 5.03 -9.65 -11.57
C LYS A 100 4.12 -10.17 -10.46
N ASP A 101 4.60 -11.09 -9.62
CA ASP A 101 3.80 -11.69 -8.54
C ASP A 101 3.59 -10.72 -7.36
N TYR A 102 4.47 -9.73 -7.22
CA TYR A 102 4.34 -8.65 -6.24
C TYR A 102 3.26 -7.63 -6.61
N ALA A 103 2.82 -7.60 -7.88
CA ALA A 103 1.74 -6.73 -8.32
C ALA A 103 0.39 -7.13 -7.68
N GLY A 104 -0.48 -6.14 -7.50
CA GLY A 104 -1.79 -6.32 -6.88
C GLY A 104 -2.30 -5.04 -6.21
N ILE A 105 -3.53 -5.09 -5.71
CA ILE A 105 -4.07 -4.04 -4.85
C ILE A 105 -3.91 -4.52 -3.41
N PHE A 106 -3.40 -3.66 -2.55
CA PHE A 106 -3.21 -3.92 -1.13
C PHE A 106 -3.96 -2.86 -0.33
N GLU A 107 -4.52 -3.25 0.81
CA GLU A 107 -5.39 -2.37 1.59
C GLU A 107 -5.03 -2.39 3.07
N ASN A 108 -5.08 -1.21 3.67
CA ASN A 108 -5.13 -1.02 5.10
C ASN A 108 -6.40 -0.21 5.46
N PRO A 109 -7.21 -0.64 6.45
CA PRO A 109 -8.45 0.06 6.80
C PRO A 109 -8.30 1.54 7.20
N GLY A 110 -7.15 1.93 7.76
CA GLY A 110 -6.87 3.31 8.17
C GLY A 110 -6.09 4.13 7.14
N TYR A 111 -5.33 3.45 6.26
CA TYR A 111 -4.42 4.10 5.30
C TYR A 111 -4.88 3.96 3.84
N GLY A 112 -5.99 3.28 3.57
CA GLY A 112 -6.55 3.13 2.23
C GLY A 112 -5.85 2.06 1.38
N GLN A 113 -5.94 2.22 0.06
CA GLN A 113 -5.45 1.25 -0.92
C GLN A 113 -4.14 1.71 -1.58
N ALA A 114 -3.21 0.76 -1.71
CA ALA A 114 -1.99 0.88 -2.49
C ALA A 114 -2.03 -0.12 -3.65
N LYS A 115 -1.87 0.35 -4.88
CA LYS A 115 -1.86 -0.49 -6.07
C LYS A 115 -0.43 -0.62 -6.60
N LEU A 116 0.05 -1.85 -6.69
CA LEU A 116 1.31 -2.20 -7.32
C LEU A 116 1.06 -2.78 -8.71
N PHE A 117 1.75 -2.27 -9.73
CA PHE A 117 1.57 -2.71 -11.12
C PHE A 117 2.88 -2.73 -11.89
N ILE A 118 2.92 -3.51 -12.98
CA ILE A 118 4.11 -3.64 -13.83
C ILE A 118 3.97 -2.72 -15.04
N GLU A 119 4.99 -1.93 -15.30
CA GLU A 119 5.17 -1.16 -16.54
C GLU A 119 6.64 -1.24 -16.95
N HIS A 120 6.92 -1.72 -18.17
CA HIS A 120 8.28 -1.90 -18.70
C HIS A 120 9.22 -2.64 -17.72
N ASP A 121 8.78 -3.81 -17.23
CA ASP A 121 9.50 -4.67 -16.26
C ASP A 121 9.84 -4.02 -14.91
N THR A 122 9.26 -2.85 -14.63
CA THR A 122 9.41 -2.12 -13.38
C THR A 122 8.14 -2.24 -12.56
N LEU A 123 8.28 -2.45 -11.24
CA LEU A 123 7.17 -2.48 -10.30
C LEU A 123 6.88 -1.06 -9.80
N TRP A 124 5.73 -0.51 -10.17
CA TRP A 124 5.28 0.83 -9.82
C TRP A 124 4.32 0.80 -8.64
N LEU A 125 4.32 1.89 -7.86
CA LEU A 125 3.48 2.08 -6.69
C LEU A 125 2.52 3.27 -6.90
N ASP A 126 1.23 2.98 -6.94
CA ASP A 126 0.13 3.94 -6.89
C ASP A 126 -0.48 3.97 -5.49
N TYR A 127 -0.25 5.06 -4.77
CA TYR A 127 -0.79 5.25 -3.42
C TYR A 127 -1.26 6.69 -3.28
N ASN A 128 -2.54 6.88 -2.98
CA ASN A 128 -3.22 8.18 -2.85
C ASN A 128 -3.16 9.11 -4.10
N GLU A 129 -2.72 8.63 -5.27
CA GLU A 129 -2.59 9.44 -6.49
C GLU A 129 -3.79 9.36 -7.46
N ALA A 130 -4.84 8.61 -7.11
CA ALA A 130 -6.15 8.61 -7.77
C ALA A 130 -6.11 8.56 -9.32
N GLY A 131 -5.16 7.83 -9.89
CA GLY A 131 -5.03 7.67 -11.35
C GLY A 131 -4.16 8.72 -12.06
N GLN A 132 -3.39 9.54 -11.34
CA GLN A 132 -2.26 10.26 -11.92
C GLN A 132 -1.07 9.31 -12.16
N ARG A 133 -0.16 9.69 -13.06
CA ARG A 133 1.03 8.87 -13.35
C ARG A 133 1.91 8.84 -12.12
N THR A 134 1.96 7.68 -11.47
CA THR A 134 2.77 7.44 -10.29
C THR A 134 4.23 7.72 -10.58
N LYS A 135 4.83 8.59 -9.79
CA LYS A 135 6.26 8.90 -9.90
C LYS A 135 7.11 7.96 -9.06
N SER A 136 6.49 6.99 -8.38
CA SER A 136 7.15 6.09 -7.45
C SER A 136 7.25 4.66 -7.98
N TYR A 137 8.44 4.08 -7.95
CA TYR A 137 8.71 2.69 -8.32
C TYR A 137 9.48 1.95 -7.21
N LEU A 138 9.40 0.62 -7.23
CA LEU A 138 10.02 -0.25 -6.25
C LEU A 138 11.32 -0.84 -6.80
N GLN A 139 12.44 -0.45 -6.18
CA GLN A 139 13.76 -0.98 -6.48
C GLN A 139 14.10 -2.09 -5.49
N HIS A 140 14.49 -3.28 -5.99
CA HIS A 140 14.87 -4.40 -5.13
C HIS A 140 16.05 -4.03 -4.21
N TYR A 141 15.90 -4.27 -2.92
CA TYR A 141 16.90 -3.96 -1.91
C TYR A 141 17.63 -5.22 -1.45
N HIS A 142 16.90 -6.15 -0.82
CA HIS A 142 17.34 -7.51 -0.52
C HIS A 142 16.14 -8.41 -0.21
N TYR A 143 16.21 -9.70 -0.57
CA TYR A 143 15.10 -10.65 -0.39
C TYR A 143 13.77 -10.06 -0.88
N ASP A 144 12.71 -10.14 -0.08
CA ASP A 144 11.39 -9.58 -0.34
C ASP A 144 11.23 -8.14 0.18
N VAL A 145 12.33 -7.38 0.22
CA VAL A 145 12.32 -5.96 0.60
C VAL A 145 12.72 -5.10 -0.59
N PHE A 146 11.94 -4.04 -0.80
CA PHE A 146 12.11 -3.07 -1.88
C PHE A 146 12.17 -1.65 -1.32
N ARG A 147 12.95 -0.79 -1.96
CA ARG A 147 12.97 0.65 -1.69
C ARG A 147 11.98 1.36 -2.60
N ILE A 148 11.26 2.33 -2.05
CA ILE A 148 10.44 3.25 -2.84
C ILE A 148 11.37 4.32 -3.43
N ARG A 149 11.33 4.51 -4.74
CA ARG A 149 12.13 5.49 -5.47
C ARG A 149 11.22 6.42 -6.26
N SER A 150 11.50 7.73 -6.22
CA SER A 150 10.81 8.71 -7.06
C SER A 150 11.58 8.96 -8.36
N THR A 151 10.87 9.17 -9.47
CA THR A 151 11.46 9.61 -10.75
C THR A 151 11.89 11.07 -10.74
N GLU A 152 11.45 11.87 -9.76
CA GLU A 152 11.77 13.30 -9.65
C GLU A 152 12.95 13.59 -8.72
N GLU A 153 13.36 12.61 -7.91
CA GLU A 153 14.55 12.74 -7.06
C GLU A 153 15.80 12.56 -7.92
N VAL A 154 16.54 13.65 -8.11
CA VAL A 154 17.77 13.71 -8.94
C VAL A 154 18.99 13.19 -8.17
N GLU A 155 18.93 13.19 -6.84
CA GLU A 155 19.96 12.62 -5.96
C GLU A 155 19.43 11.31 -5.36
N GLU A 156 20.26 10.25 -5.33
CA GLU A 156 19.92 9.02 -4.62
C GLU A 156 19.69 9.36 -3.15
N ALA A 157 18.43 9.49 -2.73
CA ALA A 157 18.09 9.68 -1.33
C ALA A 157 18.77 8.58 -0.51
N THR A 158 19.60 9.00 0.44
CA THR A 158 20.41 8.13 1.31
C THR A 158 19.54 7.29 2.25
N GLU A 159 18.29 7.71 2.48
CA GLU A 159 17.28 6.98 3.23
C GLU A 159 15.94 6.97 2.47
N SER A 160 15.74 5.98 1.61
CA SER A 160 14.44 5.72 1.01
C SER A 160 13.60 4.81 1.90
N GLN A 161 12.31 5.12 2.01
CA GLN A 161 11.32 4.26 2.66
C GLN A 161 11.31 2.88 1.99
N LYS A 162 11.10 1.83 2.80
CA LYS A 162 11.14 0.43 2.36
C LYS A 162 9.80 -0.24 2.54
N ILE A 163 9.52 -1.16 1.64
CA ILE A 163 8.40 -2.10 1.70
C ILE A 163 8.97 -3.49 1.88
N LYS A 164 8.47 -4.23 2.88
CA LYS A 164 8.76 -5.66 3.07
C LYS A 164 7.50 -6.46 2.74
N PHE A 165 7.59 -7.39 1.81
CA PHE A 165 6.49 -8.30 1.50
C PHE A 165 6.47 -9.50 2.45
N ASN A 166 5.27 -9.97 2.76
CA ASN A 166 5.04 -11.16 3.57
C ASN A 166 4.36 -12.24 2.72
N ILE A 167 4.82 -13.47 2.92
CA ILE A 167 4.39 -14.66 2.19
C ILE A 167 3.74 -15.62 3.18
N ASP A 168 2.68 -16.31 2.76
CA ASP A 168 2.00 -17.30 3.59
C ASP A 168 2.62 -18.71 3.47
N ASN A 169 2.05 -19.68 4.18
CA ASN A 169 2.54 -21.08 4.15
C ASN A 169 2.32 -21.78 2.80
N LYS A 170 1.53 -21.20 1.88
CA LYS A 170 1.34 -21.71 0.52
C LYS A 170 2.39 -21.14 -0.44
N GLY A 171 3.16 -20.14 0.00
CA GLY A 171 4.07 -19.40 -0.86
C GLY A 171 3.41 -18.21 -1.54
N ASP A 172 2.18 -17.83 -1.22
CA ASP A 172 1.52 -16.69 -1.86
C ASP A 172 1.88 -15.38 -1.12
N ILE A 173 2.16 -14.31 -1.88
CA ILE A 173 2.33 -12.95 -1.33
C ILE A 173 0.97 -12.46 -0.82
N ILE A 174 0.85 -12.24 0.49
CA ILE A 174 -0.42 -11.90 1.15
C ILE A 174 -0.48 -10.48 1.71
N SER A 175 0.66 -9.83 1.92
CA SER A 175 0.70 -8.45 2.41
C SER A 175 2.05 -7.80 2.16
N PHE A 176 2.13 -6.50 2.38
CA PHE A 176 3.38 -5.83 2.64
C PHE A 176 3.29 -4.96 3.90
N GLU A 177 4.43 -4.63 4.48
CA GLU A 177 4.56 -3.70 5.59
C GLU A 177 5.56 -2.60 5.28
N THR A 178 5.30 -1.40 5.80
CA THR A 178 6.15 -0.22 5.62
C THR A 178 6.05 0.70 6.84
N ALA A 179 7.19 1.27 7.24
CA ALA A 179 7.25 2.26 8.31
C ALA A 179 6.75 3.61 7.79
N MET A 180 5.49 3.94 8.03
CA MET A 180 4.88 5.23 7.61
C MET A 180 4.93 6.29 8.71
N GLU A 181 5.00 5.87 9.97
CA GLU A 181 4.89 6.75 11.13
C GLU A 181 6.02 6.45 12.11
N ALA A 182 6.62 7.49 12.67
CA ALA A 182 7.70 7.33 13.63
C ALA A 182 7.18 6.82 14.99
N GLY A 183 7.86 5.81 15.56
CA GLY A 183 7.58 5.32 16.91
C GLY A 183 6.39 4.35 17.02
N VAL A 184 5.82 3.90 15.90
CA VAL A 184 4.82 2.81 15.85
C VAL A 184 5.34 1.63 15.03
N LYS A 185 4.64 0.50 15.11
CA LYS A 185 4.94 -0.67 14.27
C LYS A 185 4.66 -0.35 12.80
N ASP A 186 5.37 -1.04 11.91
CA ASP A 186 5.16 -0.97 10.47
C ASP A 186 3.68 -1.21 10.13
N ILE A 187 3.17 -0.36 9.24
CA ILE A 187 1.79 -0.40 8.78
C ILE A 187 1.66 -1.52 7.75
N VAL A 188 0.74 -2.44 8.00
CA VAL A 188 0.51 -3.63 7.16
C VAL A 188 -0.63 -3.36 6.18
N PHE A 189 -0.39 -3.58 4.89
CA PHE A 189 -1.39 -3.57 3.84
C PHE A 189 -1.62 -5.00 3.35
N SER A 190 -2.85 -5.51 3.48
CA SER A 190 -3.22 -6.86 3.06
C SER A 190 -3.54 -6.88 1.57
N LYS A 191 -3.01 -7.88 0.84
CA LYS A 191 -3.30 -8.05 -0.59
C LYS A 191 -4.78 -8.38 -0.76
N LEU A 192 -5.46 -7.59 -1.56
CA LEU A 192 -6.84 -7.85 -1.95
C LEU A 192 -6.87 -8.97 -3.00
N PRO A 193 -7.93 -9.80 -3.01
CA PRO A 193 -8.16 -10.74 -4.08
C PRO A 193 -8.14 -10.01 -5.44
N PRO A 194 -7.58 -10.62 -6.49
CA PRO A 194 -7.58 -10.05 -7.82
C PRO A 194 -9.01 -9.65 -8.23
N SER A 195 -9.19 -8.41 -8.67
CA SER A 195 -10.43 -7.93 -9.28
C SER A 195 -10.54 -8.50 -10.70
N ILE A 196 -10.79 -9.81 -10.81
CA ILE A 196 -11.05 -10.44 -12.10
C ILE A 196 -12.50 -10.13 -12.45
N LYS A 197 -12.69 -9.11 -13.29
CA LYS A 197 -13.98 -8.87 -13.93
C LYS A 197 -14.28 -10.05 -14.85
N VAL A 198 -15.21 -10.90 -14.42
CA VAL A 198 -15.76 -12.00 -15.22
C VAL A 198 -17.06 -11.57 -15.87
N THR A 199 -17.21 -11.86 -17.17
CA THR A 199 -18.49 -11.75 -17.87
C THR A 199 -19.21 -13.09 -17.83
N LYS A 200 -20.53 -13.09 -18.01
CA LYS A 200 -21.33 -14.32 -18.11
C LYS A 200 -20.74 -15.30 -19.13
N GLU A 201 -20.44 -14.82 -20.33
CA GLU A 201 -19.85 -15.58 -21.44
C GLU A 201 -18.53 -16.24 -21.04
N SER A 202 -17.70 -15.53 -20.26
CA SER A 202 -16.43 -16.07 -19.79
C SER A 202 -16.60 -17.20 -18.76
N LEU A 203 -17.75 -17.27 -18.07
CA LEU A 203 -18.05 -18.27 -17.05
C LEU A 203 -18.81 -19.49 -17.59
N GLU A 204 -19.50 -19.36 -18.72
CA GLU A 204 -20.32 -20.43 -19.31
C GLU A 204 -19.53 -21.72 -19.53
N LYS A 205 -18.24 -21.61 -19.86
CA LYS A 205 -17.35 -22.77 -20.05
C LYS A 205 -17.24 -23.69 -18.82
N TYR A 206 -17.46 -23.15 -17.62
CA TYR A 206 -17.36 -23.88 -16.35
C TYR A 206 -18.68 -24.50 -15.90
N VAL A 207 -19.81 -24.06 -16.47
CA VAL A 207 -21.15 -24.54 -16.09
C VAL A 207 -21.32 -26.01 -16.49
N GLY A 208 -21.80 -26.83 -15.57
CA GLY A 208 -22.04 -28.24 -15.84
C GLY A 208 -22.13 -29.10 -14.58
N GLU A 209 -22.29 -30.41 -14.82
CA GLU A 209 -22.26 -31.43 -13.78
C GLU A 209 -20.89 -32.09 -13.76
N TYR A 210 -20.32 -32.24 -12.57
CA TYR A 210 -19.01 -32.84 -12.34
C TYR A 210 -19.14 -34.02 -11.38
N GLN A 211 -18.72 -35.20 -11.83
CA GLN A 211 -18.87 -36.45 -11.09
C GLN A 211 -17.79 -36.58 -10.02
N LEU A 212 -18.21 -36.54 -8.75
CA LEU A 212 -17.40 -36.94 -7.59
C LEU A 212 -17.70 -38.40 -7.21
N PRO A 213 -16.84 -39.06 -6.42
CA PRO A 213 -17.19 -40.34 -5.80
C PRO A 213 -18.44 -40.18 -4.91
N GLY A 214 -19.55 -40.79 -5.31
CA GLY A 214 -20.81 -40.81 -4.53
C GLY A 214 -21.69 -39.56 -4.63
N ALA A 215 -21.29 -38.53 -5.38
CA ALA A 215 -22.08 -37.30 -5.56
C ALA A 215 -21.83 -36.64 -6.93
N ILE A 216 -22.74 -35.76 -7.35
CA ILE A 216 -22.56 -34.91 -8.53
C ILE A 216 -22.50 -33.47 -8.04
N ALA A 217 -21.37 -32.81 -8.28
CA ALA A 217 -21.24 -31.38 -8.06
C ALA A 217 -21.84 -30.63 -9.25
N LYS A 218 -22.72 -29.67 -8.99
CA LYS A 218 -23.32 -28.81 -10.02
C LYS A 218 -22.68 -27.44 -9.96
N VAL A 219 -22.11 -27.00 -11.08
CA VAL A 219 -21.59 -25.64 -11.25
C VAL A 219 -22.55 -24.87 -12.15
N TYR A 220 -22.96 -23.68 -11.71
CA TYR A 220 -23.92 -22.86 -12.44
C TYR A 220 -23.70 -21.36 -12.18
N ILE A 221 -24.28 -20.50 -13.02
CA ILE A 221 -24.20 -19.04 -12.86
C ILE A 221 -25.46 -18.55 -12.15
N ARG A 222 -25.30 -17.77 -11.08
CA ARG A 222 -26.38 -17.04 -10.41
C ARG A 222 -26.28 -15.56 -10.78
N GLY A 223 -27.37 -14.97 -11.26
CA GLY A 223 -27.34 -13.59 -11.77
C GLY A 223 -26.52 -13.48 -13.06
N GLU A 224 -25.70 -12.44 -13.18
CA GLU A 224 -24.92 -12.19 -14.41
C GLU A 224 -23.49 -12.74 -14.37
N ASN A 225 -22.83 -12.76 -13.21
CA ASN A 225 -21.39 -12.97 -13.13
C ASN A 225 -20.93 -13.79 -11.91
N THR A 226 -21.85 -14.42 -11.18
CA THR A 226 -21.51 -15.18 -9.97
C THR A 226 -21.53 -16.67 -10.26
N LEU A 227 -20.36 -17.32 -10.21
CA LEU A 227 -20.26 -18.76 -10.34
C LEU A 227 -20.56 -19.43 -8.99
N MET A 228 -21.44 -20.43 -9.00
CA MET A 228 -21.88 -21.18 -7.83
C MET A 228 -21.47 -22.64 -7.97
N VAL A 229 -21.17 -23.29 -6.85
CA VAL A 229 -20.99 -24.73 -6.78
C VAL A 229 -21.85 -25.35 -5.68
N LEU A 230 -22.66 -26.33 -6.08
CA LEU A 230 -23.53 -27.10 -5.21
C LEU A 230 -23.08 -28.55 -5.19
N VAL A 231 -22.71 -29.05 -4.01
CA VAL A 231 -22.48 -30.48 -3.77
C VAL A 231 -23.62 -30.99 -2.88
N PRO A 232 -24.33 -32.08 -3.23
CA PRO A 232 -25.40 -32.63 -2.43
C PRO A 232 -24.99 -32.85 -0.97
N GLY A 233 -25.80 -32.33 -0.03
CA GLY A 233 -25.52 -32.40 1.41
C GLY A 233 -24.64 -31.26 1.95
N GLN A 234 -24.19 -30.33 1.11
CA GLN A 234 -23.45 -29.14 1.51
C GLN A 234 -24.22 -27.85 1.20
N PRO A 235 -23.87 -26.73 1.85
CA PRO A 235 -24.33 -25.41 1.42
C PRO A 235 -23.97 -25.11 -0.04
N ASP A 236 -24.74 -24.24 -0.66
CA ASP A 236 -24.44 -23.72 -1.99
C ASP A 236 -23.42 -22.59 -1.89
N TYR A 237 -22.28 -22.76 -2.54
CA TYR A 237 -21.14 -21.88 -2.34
C TYR A 237 -20.89 -20.95 -3.53
N GLU A 238 -20.65 -19.69 -3.20
CA GLU A 238 -20.19 -18.68 -4.16
C GLU A 238 -18.68 -18.79 -4.38
N LEU A 239 -18.28 -18.81 -5.65
CA LEU A 239 -16.89 -18.86 -6.09
C LEU A 239 -16.42 -17.46 -6.52
N VAL A 240 -15.25 -17.07 -6.03
CA VAL A 240 -14.59 -15.80 -6.36
C VAL A 240 -13.39 -16.10 -7.26
N PRO A 241 -13.31 -15.53 -8.47
CA PRO A 241 -12.18 -15.77 -9.37
C PRO A 241 -10.87 -15.25 -8.77
N THR A 242 -9.83 -16.08 -8.77
CA THR A 242 -8.51 -15.71 -8.23
C THR A 242 -7.41 -15.75 -9.27
N LYS A 243 -7.42 -16.73 -10.19
CA LYS A 243 -6.51 -16.83 -11.34
C LYS A 243 -7.27 -17.37 -12.55
N LEU A 244 -6.60 -17.49 -13.69
CA LEU A 244 -7.19 -18.15 -14.86
C LEU A 244 -7.59 -19.59 -14.50
N HIS A 245 -8.89 -19.88 -14.61
CA HIS A 245 -9.50 -21.18 -14.27
C HIS A 245 -9.47 -21.58 -12.78
N GLU A 246 -9.07 -20.68 -11.88
CA GLU A 246 -9.02 -20.94 -10.43
C GLU A 246 -9.90 -19.97 -9.66
N PHE A 247 -10.60 -20.51 -8.66
CA PHE A 247 -11.56 -19.77 -7.86
C PHE A 247 -11.48 -20.18 -6.39
N ASP A 248 -11.59 -19.21 -5.50
CA ASP A 248 -11.72 -19.45 -4.06
C ASP A 248 -13.19 -19.49 -3.65
N PHE A 249 -13.47 -20.20 -2.55
CA PHE A 249 -14.78 -20.14 -1.91
C PHE A 249 -14.90 -18.84 -1.11
N LYS A 250 -15.91 -18.02 -1.39
CA LYS A 250 -16.09 -16.68 -0.78
C LYS A 250 -16.02 -16.68 0.75
N ILE A 251 -16.48 -17.75 1.40
CA ILE A 251 -16.58 -17.85 2.86
C ILE A 251 -15.69 -18.94 3.48
N LEU A 252 -15.01 -19.78 2.68
CA LEU A 252 -14.19 -20.88 3.19
C LEU A 252 -12.71 -20.60 2.94
N LYS A 253 -12.02 -20.06 3.95
CA LYS A 253 -10.57 -19.81 3.87
C LYS A 253 -9.81 -21.12 3.73
N GLY A 254 -8.86 -21.16 2.80
CA GLY A 254 -8.01 -22.32 2.54
C GLY A 254 -8.62 -23.35 1.58
N PHE A 255 -9.83 -23.11 1.07
CA PHE A 255 -10.50 -23.96 0.08
C PHE A 255 -10.56 -23.23 -1.26
N SER A 256 -10.27 -23.95 -2.34
CA SER A 256 -10.38 -23.42 -3.71
C SER A 256 -10.79 -24.51 -4.69
N VAL A 257 -11.13 -24.10 -5.90
CA VAL A 257 -11.36 -25.00 -7.03
C VAL A 257 -10.54 -24.60 -8.24
N LYS A 258 -10.17 -25.59 -9.04
CA LYS A 258 -9.49 -25.40 -10.33
C LYS A 258 -10.19 -26.17 -11.42
N PHE A 259 -10.47 -25.50 -12.54
CA PHE A 259 -11.03 -26.11 -13.73
C PHE A 259 -9.93 -26.45 -14.74
N ASP A 260 -9.95 -27.67 -15.27
CA ASP A 260 -9.13 -28.05 -16.41
C ASP A 260 -9.94 -27.81 -17.69
N VAL A 261 -9.46 -26.93 -18.56
CA VAL A 261 -10.14 -26.50 -19.80
C VAL A 261 -9.37 -27.01 -21.02
N ASN A 262 -10.08 -27.56 -22.00
CA ASN A 262 -9.47 -28.10 -23.23
C ASN A 262 -9.21 -27.00 -24.29
N ASP A 263 -8.58 -27.37 -25.41
CA ASP A 263 -8.28 -26.46 -26.51
C ASP A 263 -9.53 -25.86 -27.19
N LYS A 264 -10.71 -26.46 -26.98
CA LYS A 264 -12.01 -25.96 -27.44
C LYS A 264 -12.66 -24.98 -26.44
N ASN A 265 -11.92 -24.59 -25.40
CA ASN A 265 -12.39 -23.71 -24.34
C ASN A 265 -13.57 -24.28 -23.53
N GLU A 266 -13.61 -25.61 -23.37
CA GLU A 266 -14.61 -26.31 -22.56
C GLU A 266 -13.96 -26.89 -21.30
N SER A 267 -14.59 -26.70 -20.15
CA SER A 267 -14.17 -27.40 -18.93
C SER A 267 -14.34 -28.91 -19.11
N THR A 268 -13.38 -29.68 -18.62
CA THR A 268 -13.36 -31.15 -18.68
C THR A 268 -13.25 -31.79 -17.30
N GLN A 269 -12.73 -31.06 -16.31
CA GLN A 269 -12.56 -31.53 -14.94
C GLN A 269 -12.63 -30.35 -13.97
N LEU A 270 -13.14 -30.62 -12.77
CA LEU A 270 -13.14 -29.72 -11.63
C LEU A 270 -12.35 -30.37 -10.49
N SER A 271 -11.33 -29.68 -9.99
CA SER A 271 -10.54 -30.12 -8.83
C SER A 271 -10.90 -29.29 -7.61
N PHE A 272 -11.37 -29.92 -6.55
CA PHE A 272 -11.58 -29.30 -5.24
C PHE A 272 -10.29 -29.38 -4.43
N ILE A 273 -9.68 -28.24 -4.13
CA ILE A 273 -8.42 -28.13 -3.40
C ILE A 273 -8.77 -27.75 -1.95
N GLN A 274 -8.53 -28.69 -1.04
CA GLN A 274 -8.87 -28.58 0.37
C GLN A 274 -7.62 -28.84 1.23
N PRO A 275 -7.59 -28.40 2.50
CA PRO A 275 -6.45 -28.67 3.38
C PRO A 275 -6.11 -30.16 3.57
N ASN A 276 -7.09 -31.05 3.43
CA ASN A 276 -6.96 -32.50 3.56
C ASN A 276 -6.67 -33.23 2.24
N GLY A 277 -6.59 -32.52 1.10
CA GLY A 277 -6.27 -33.12 -0.19
C GLY A 277 -6.97 -32.45 -1.37
N THR A 278 -6.68 -32.96 -2.57
CA THR A 278 -7.31 -32.52 -3.82
C THR A 278 -8.23 -33.61 -4.36
N PHE A 279 -9.51 -33.28 -4.56
CA PHE A 279 -10.53 -34.20 -5.05
C PHE A 279 -10.94 -33.82 -6.48
N LYS A 280 -10.71 -34.72 -7.43
CA LYS A 280 -10.99 -34.49 -8.85
C LYS A 280 -12.38 -34.98 -9.22
N ALA A 281 -13.12 -34.17 -9.98
CA ALA A 281 -14.44 -34.47 -10.50
C ALA A 281 -14.44 -34.31 -12.02
N LYS A 282 -14.69 -35.39 -12.77
CA LYS A 282 -14.76 -35.32 -14.24
C LYS A 282 -16.07 -34.68 -14.67
N ARG A 283 -16.02 -33.80 -15.68
CA ARG A 283 -17.25 -33.25 -16.27
C ARG A 283 -18.05 -34.39 -16.90
N LYS A 284 -19.33 -34.44 -16.59
CA LYS A 284 -20.27 -35.37 -17.21
C LYS A 284 -20.58 -34.85 -18.61
N LEU A 285 -20.37 -35.72 -19.61
CA LEU A 285 -20.69 -35.46 -21.02
C LEU A 285 -22.20 -35.46 -21.23
#